data_AF-X1H0V1-F1
#
_entry.id   AF-X1H0V1-F1
#
_cell.length_a   1.000
_cell.length_b   1.000
_cell.length_c   1.000
_cell.angle_alpha   90.00
_cell.angle_beta   90.00
_cell.angle_gamma   90.00
#
_symmetry.space_group_name_H-M   'P 1'
#
loop_
_entity.id
_entity.type
_entity.pdbx_description
1 polymer ?
#
loop_
_entity_poly.entity_id
_entity_poly.type
_entity_poly.pdbx_seq_one_letter_code
_entity_poly.pdbx_strand_id
1 'polypeptide(L)'
;PGKREDDINKPFSGAAGGILDEMLASIGVKRSNVYITNVVRCRPPNNRKPKAPEIKACRYWLEYELKKVKPKYIVLLGGTALKAFPQLGKVNITGVRGRFFKVDEYEIFPTFHPAAVLYDDSKRAMLRIDLENFIAAVTGKKKKRERECDSTLVQSMNQLNDCIQDIKESTIVSLDLETTQLSPWAGDQSKIVLIGLGTKHNQWVIPLNHSENRIKINQKKLFKLLRNVLKGKRVIAQNGKFDSLWIKVKYGVNIDISDDTMIMSYLLDENTPNGLKFLASLHFGAPDYDITVEQKTGKGSLRTLAEYNAADVYYTRKLYFKFVKELRKDSRLYDFYRLVMMSAVNVFRDIEFNGIHVDMDKLQTVEAKMNAK
;
A
#
# COMPACT_ATOMS: atom_id res chain seq x y z
N PRO A 1 11.28 20.29 21.56
CA PRO A 1 10.60 20.60 22.83
C PRO A 1 9.36 21.48 22.64
N GLY A 2 8.19 20.98 23.05
CA GLY A 2 7.00 21.81 23.31
C GLY A 2 7.09 22.55 24.66
N LYS A 3 6.09 23.40 24.98
CA LYS A 3 6.05 24.19 26.23
C LYS A 3 6.38 23.35 27.48
N ARG A 4 5.61 22.28 27.72
CA ARG A 4 5.80 21.41 28.88
C ARG A 4 7.16 20.73 28.92
N GLU A 5 7.72 20.35 27.77
CA GLU A 5 9.04 19.72 27.70
C GLU A 5 10.16 20.70 28.06
N ASP A 6 10.00 21.97 27.69
CA ASP A 6 10.90 23.07 28.02
C ASP A 6 10.84 23.37 29.52
N ASP A 7 9.64 23.48 30.09
CA ASP A 7 9.40 23.79 31.49
C ASP A 7 10.01 22.74 32.45
N ILE A 8 9.91 21.45 32.11
CA ILE A 8 10.40 20.36 32.98
C ILE A 8 11.71 19.71 32.48
N ASN A 9 12.27 20.24 31.39
CA ASN A 9 13.48 19.74 30.74
C ASN A 9 13.47 18.22 30.43
N LYS A 10 12.30 17.68 30.04
CA LYS A 10 12.12 16.26 29.72
C LYS A 10 11.48 16.10 28.34
N PRO A 11 12.19 15.49 27.37
CA PRO A 11 11.64 15.22 26.04
C PRO A 11 10.38 14.37 26.08
N PHE A 12 9.43 14.64 25.18
CA PHE A 12 8.20 13.86 25.04
C PHE A 12 7.41 13.77 26.37
N SER A 13 7.23 14.88 27.07
CA SER A 13 6.41 14.98 28.29
C SER A 13 5.03 15.63 28.06
N GLY A 14 4.74 16.07 26.82
CA GLY A 14 3.44 16.60 26.41
C GLY A 14 2.56 15.55 25.71
N ALA A 15 1.53 16.01 24.98
CA ALA A 15 0.57 15.14 24.28
C ALA A 15 1.23 14.15 23.31
N ALA A 16 2.25 14.58 22.56
CA ALA A 16 3.02 13.70 21.68
C ALA A 16 3.76 12.59 22.45
N GLY A 17 4.15 12.87 23.70
CA GLY A 17 4.72 11.89 24.63
C GLY A 17 3.72 10.82 25.01
N GLY A 18 2.52 11.23 25.41
CA GLY A 18 1.44 10.29 25.73
C GLY A 18 1.10 9.34 24.58
N ILE A 19 1.02 9.86 23.35
CA ILE A 19 0.81 9.01 22.15
C ILE A 19 1.97 8.04 21.96
N LEU A 20 3.21 8.50 22.11
CA LEU A 20 4.37 7.62 21.97
C LEU A 20 4.38 6.52 23.05
N ASP A 21 4.05 6.88 24.29
CA ASP A 21 3.98 5.94 25.40
C ASP A 21 2.89 4.87 25.16
N GLU A 22 1.72 5.28 24.66
CA GLU A 22 0.64 4.39 24.25
C GLU A 22 1.09 3.44 23.12
N MET A 23 1.76 3.96 22.09
CA MET A 23 2.25 3.15 20.97
C MET A 23 3.29 2.13 21.44
N LEU A 24 4.26 2.54 22.25
CA LEU A 24 5.27 1.65 22.81
C LEU A 24 4.63 0.56 23.67
N ALA A 25 3.65 0.92 24.52
CA ALA A 25 2.90 -0.05 25.32
C ALA A 25 2.14 -1.06 24.44
N SER A 26 1.48 -0.60 23.39
CA SER A 26 0.69 -1.44 22.47
C SER A 26 1.53 -2.51 21.77
N ILE A 27 2.82 -2.25 21.56
CA ILE A 27 3.77 -3.18 20.91
C ILE A 27 4.66 -3.93 21.92
N GLY A 28 4.36 -3.81 23.21
CA GLY A 28 5.07 -4.51 24.29
C GLY A 28 6.45 -3.95 24.63
N VAL A 29 6.74 -2.69 24.29
CA VAL A 29 8.01 -2.02 24.62
C VAL A 29 7.81 -1.12 25.84
N LYS A 30 8.58 -1.37 26.90
CA LYS A 30 8.59 -0.48 28.07
C LYS A 30 9.30 0.83 27.71
N ARG A 31 8.72 1.96 28.11
CA ARG A 31 9.30 3.30 27.91
C ARG A 31 10.71 3.45 28.50
N SER A 32 11.00 2.73 29.59
CA SER A 32 12.32 2.66 30.23
C SER A 32 13.41 2.03 29.35
N ASN A 33 13.02 1.25 28.34
CA ASN A 33 13.96 0.54 27.47
C ASN A 33 14.41 1.39 26.28
N VAL A 34 13.91 2.62 26.15
CA VAL A 34 14.22 3.51 25.04
C VAL A 34 14.78 4.85 25.55
N TYR A 35 15.89 5.27 24.96
CA TYR A 35 16.41 6.62 25.14
C TYR A 35 15.71 7.56 24.17
N ILE A 36 15.16 8.67 24.67
CA ILE A 36 14.45 9.65 23.84
C ILE A 36 15.03 11.04 24.06
N THR A 37 15.38 11.70 22.97
CA THR A 37 15.92 13.06 22.96
C THR A 37 15.29 13.89 21.83
N ASN A 38 15.49 15.21 21.92
CA ASN A 38 15.11 16.18 20.91
C ASN A 38 16.33 16.62 20.11
N VAL A 39 16.19 16.81 18.80
CA VAL A 39 17.27 17.35 17.94
C VAL A 39 17.62 18.81 18.23
N VAL A 40 16.75 19.53 18.93
CA VAL A 40 16.97 20.90 19.41
C VAL A 40 16.58 20.95 20.89
N ARG A 41 17.43 21.54 21.73
CA ARG A 41 17.23 21.61 23.19
C ARG A 41 16.28 22.71 23.65
N CYS A 42 16.18 23.79 22.88
CA CYS A 42 15.35 24.94 23.22
C CYS A 42 14.01 24.88 22.50
N ARG A 43 12.95 25.40 23.13
CA ARG A 43 11.66 25.65 22.47
C ARG A 43 11.78 26.80 21.46
N PRO A 44 11.45 26.59 20.16
CA PRO A 44 11.42 27.68 19.20
C PRO A 44 10.29 28.69 19.49
N PRO A 45 10.44 29.97 19.11
CA PRO A 45 9.41 30.99 19.26
C PRO A 45 8.05 30.53 18.73
N ASN A 46 6.97 30.79 19.48
CA ASN A 46 5.60 30.38 19.13
C ASN A 46 5.44 28.86 18.85
N ASN A 47 6.34 28.02 19.38
CA ASN A 47 6.30 26.57 19.17
C ASN A 47 6.42 26.15 17.69
N ARG A 48 7.00 27.00 16.83
CA ARG A 48 7.20 26.70 15.41
C ARG A 48 8.18 25.53 15.22
N LYS A 49 8.22 24.97 14.01
CA LYS A 49 9.27 24.01 13.63
C LYS A 49 10.66 24.68 13.69
N PRO A 50 11.69 24.00 14.22
CA PRO A 50 13.07 24.51 14.17
C PRO A 50 13.56 24.71 12.74
N LYS A 51 14.30 25.79 12.51
CA LYS A 51 14.99 26.10 11.26
C LYS A 51 16.31 25.32 11.18
N ALA A 52 16.84 25.16 9.97
CA ALA A 52 18.10 24.45 9.75
C ALA A 52 19.30 25.01 10.56
N PRO A 53 19.48 26.34 10.71
CA PRO A 53 20.54 26.90 11.55
C PRO A 53 20.41 26.52 13.03
N GLU A 54 19.18 26.44 13.55
CA GLU A 54 18.92 26.08 14.96
C GLU A 54 19.24 24.60 15.22
N ILE A 55 18.89 23.72 14.28
CA ILE A 55 19.28 22.31 14.30
C ILE A 55 20.80 22.18 14.24
N LYS A 56 21.46 22.95 13.35
CA LYS A 56 22.92 22.96 13.23
C LYS A 56 23.59 23.42 14.54
N ALA A 57 23.09 24.49 15.16
CA ALA A 57 23.61 25.01 16.42
C ALA A 57 23.49 23.99 17.57
N CYS A 58 22.40 23.22 17.61
CA CYS A 58 22.19 22.19 18.63
C CYS A 58 22.86 20.85 18.33
N ARG A 59 23.52 20.68 17.17
CA ARG A 59 24.12 19.40 16.72
C ARG A 59 25.13 18.85 17.73
N TYR A 60 25.94 19.72 18.34
CA TYR A 60 26.92 19.33 19.36
C TYR A 60 26.29 18.50 20.48
N TRP A 61 25.12 18.90 20.98
CA TRP A 61 24.43 18.19 22.06
C TRP A 61 23.92 16.82 21.62
N LEU A 62 23.37 16.73 20.41
CA LEU A 62 22.90 15.47 19.86
C LEU A 62 24.07 14.49 19.67
N GLU A 63 25.18 14.94 19.11
CA GLU A 63 26.39 14.12 18.95
C GLU A 63 26.96 13.66 20.29
N TYR A 64 26.96 14.53 21.30
CA TYR A 64 27.36 14.16 22.65
C TYR A 64 26.47 13.05 23.23
N GLU A 65 25.15 13.17 23.09
CA GLU A 65 24.22 12.13 23.55
C GLU A 65 24.40 10.81 22.81
N LEU A 66 24.54 10.84 21.49
CA LEU A 66 24.75 9.64 20.68
C LEU A 66 26.06 8.93 21.10
N LYS A 67 27.14 9.67 21.35
CA LYS A 67 28.41 9.11 21.85
C LYS A 67 28.30 8.51 23.24
N LYS A 68 27.42 9.05 24.10
CA LYS A 68 27.20 8.53 25.46
C LYS A 68 26.30 7.30 25.48
N VAL A 69 25.20 7.35 24.73
CA VAL A 69 24.21 6.27 24.66
C VAL A 69 24.72 5.10 23.81
N LYS A 70 25.55 5.38 22.80
CA LYS A 70 26.08 4.41 21.83
C LYS A 70 24.99 3.52 21.22
N PRO A 71 23.91 4.12 20.67
CA PRO A 71 22.82 3.32 20.10
C PRO A 71 23.30 2.61 18.83
N LYS A 72 22.90 1.35 18.65
CA LYS A 72 23.01 0.68 17.34
C LYS A 72 21.89 1.13 16.39
N TYR A 73 20.71 1.39 16.94
CA TYR A 73 19.49 1.70 16.19
C TYR A 73 18.91 3.04 16.64
N ILE A 74 18.49 3.88 15.69
CA ILE A 74 17.90 5.20 15.94
C ILE A 74 16.57 5.33 15.19
N VAL A 75 15.47 5.61 15.91
CA VAL A 75 14.18 5.93 15.29
C VAL A 75 14.02 7.44 15.14
N LEU A 76 13.79 7.92 13.92
CA LEU A 76 13.57 9.35 13.66
C LEU A 76 12.08 9.67 13.62
N LEU A 77 11.61 10.44 14.59
CA LEU A 77 10.22 10.86 14.69
C LEU A 77 9.98 12.15 13.91
N GLY A 78 9.50 12.02 12.67
CA GLY A 78 9.09 13.12 11.80
C GLY A 78 10.21 13.86 11.07
N GLY A 79 9.80 14.80 10.20
CA GLY A 79 10.71 15.52 9.32
C GLY A 79 11.74 16.42 10.01
N THR A 80 11.47 16.88 11.24
CA THR A 80 12.46 17.67 12.00
C THR A 80 13.62 16.79 12.43
N ALA A 81 13.36 15.57 12.90
CA ALA A 81 14.39 14.60 13.24
C ALA A 81 15.18 14.18 11.99
N LEU A 82 14.49 13.97 10.87
CA LEU A 82 15.10 13.65 9.58
C LEU A 82 16.14 14.69 9.13
N LYS A 83 15.86 15.98 9.30
CA LYS A 83 16.78 17.08 8.95
C LYS A 83 18.08 17.09 9.78
N ALA A 84 18.11 16.42 10.93
CA ALA A 84 19.33 16.30 11.73
C ALA A 84 20.32 15.27 11.13
N PHE A 85 19.91 14.48 10.14
CA PHE A 85 20.73 13.48 9.46
C PHE A 85 20.83 13.79 7.96
N PRO A 86 21.60 14.83 7.57
CA PRO A 86 21.71 15.26 6.18
C PRO A 86 22.29 14.19 5.23
N GLN A 87 22.95 13.16 5.76
CA GLN A 87 23.45 12.00 5.02
C GLN A 87 22.33 11.25 4.27
N LEU A 88 21.07 11.38 4.73
CA LEU A 88 19.90 10.80 4.07
C LEU A 88 19.42 11.60 2.85
N GLY A 89 20.04 12.74 2.55
CA GLY A 89 19.68 13.61 1.44
C GLY A 89 18.45 14.50 1.71
N LYS A 90 18.03 15.24 0.69
CA LYS A 90 16.82 16.09 0.75
C LYS A 90 15.58 15.25 0.49
N VAL A 91 15.13 14.55 1.52
CA VAL A 91 13.98 13.64 1.45
C VAL A 91 12.87 14.05 2.43
N ASN A 92 11.64 13.71 2.09
CA ASN A 92 10.43 13.92 2.90
C ASN A 92 10.10 12.65 3.70
N ILE A 93 9.58 12.83 4.92
CA ILE A 93 9.35 11.70 5.85
C ILE A 93 8.45 10.61 5.25
N THR A 94 7.46 11.00 4.46
CA THR A 94 6.53 10.09 3.79
C THR A 94 7.23 9.14 2.82
N GLY A 95 8.30 9.57 2.16
CA GLY A 95 9.03 8.76 1.17
C GLY A 95 10.09 7.83 1.76
N VAL A 96 10.50 8.04 3.02
CA VAL A 96 11.58 7.28 3.67
C VAL A 96 11.16 6.54 4.93
N ARG A 97 9.94 6.75 5.42
CA ARG A 97 9.46 6.05 6.62
C ARG A 97 9.39 4.53 6.42
N GLY A 98 9.54 3.79 7.51
CA GLY A 98 9.37 2.34 7.51
C GLY A 98 10.55 1.55 6.93
N ARG A 99 11.68 2.21 6.62
CA ARG A 99 12.88 1.61 6.04
C ARG A 99 14.11 1.88 6.90
N PHE A 100 15.06 0.95 6.89
CA PHE A 100 16.37 1.13 7.51
C PHE A 100 17.33 1.83 6.56
N PHE A 101 18.12 2.74 7.11
CA PHE A 101 19.22 3.42 6.43
C PHE A 101 20.48 3.33 7.29
N LYS A 102 21.58 2.93 6.69
CA LYS A 102 22.87 2.95 7.36
C LYS A 102 23.49 4.34 7.24
N VAL A 103 23.76 4.97 8.38
CA VAL A 103 24.47 6.26 8.46
C VAL A 103 25.57 6.12 9.49
N ASP A 104 26.82 6.21 9.03
CA ASP A 104 28.00 5.96 9.86
C ASP A 104 27.90 4.57 10.55
N GLU A 105 27.98 4.52 11.88
CA GLU A 105 27.78 3.30 12.67
C GLU A 105 26.30 2.98 13.03
N TYR A 106 25.36 3.85 12.67
CA TYR A 106 23.96 3.78 13.09
C TYR A 106 23.05 3.16 12.03
N GLU A 107 22.07 2.37 12.49
CA GLU A 107 20.93 1.92 11.71
C GLU A 107 19.73 2.82 12.00
N ILE A 108 19.40 3.69 11.06
CA ILE A 108 18.38 4.73 11.20
C ILE A 108 17.05 4.27 10.60
N PHE A 109 15.96 4.50 11.34
CA PHE A 109 14.60 4.13 10.95
C PHE A 109 13.64 5.32 11.07
N PRO A 110 13.30 6.01 9.96
CA PRO A 110 12.37 7.13 9.99
C PRO A 110 10.90 6.69 10.16
N THR A 111 10.11 7.49 10.87
CA THR A 111 8.64 7.33 10.96
C THR A 111 7.95 8.68 11.22
N PHE A 112 6.62 8.72 11.27
CA PHE A 112 5.87 9.93 11.60
C PHE A 112 6.12 10.39 13.03
N HIS A 113 6.05 11.69 13.26
CA HIS A 113 6.10 12.22 14.62
C HIS A 113 4.75 11.91 15.32
N PRO A 114 4.74 11.48 16.59
CA PRO A 114 3.50 11.20 17.33
C PRO A 114 2.50 12.37 17.35
N ALA A 115 3.00 13.60 17.45
CA ALA A 115 2.15 14.81 17.32
C ALA A 115 1.36 14.89 16.00
N ALA A 116 1.80 14.23 14.92
CA ALA A 116 1.08 14.23 13.65
C ALA A 116 -0.23 13.45 13.74
N VAL A 117 -0.33 12.49 14.67
CA VAL A 117 -1.54 11.72 14.96
C VAL A 117 -2.64 12.61 15.53
N LEU A 118 -2.29 13.66 16.28
CA LEU A 118 -3.27 14.62 16.83
C LEU A 118 -4.08 15.36 15.76
N TYR A 119 -3.60 15.37 14.51
CA TYR A 119 -4.22 16.06 13.39
C TYR A 119 -4.76 15.12 12.31
N ASP A 120 -4.38 13.84 12.34
CA ASP A 120 -4.69 12.86 11.31
C ASP A 120 -4.51 11.45 11.88
N ASP A 121 -5.62 10.79 12.15
CA ASP A 121 -5.64 9.50 12.82
C ASP A 121 -5.10 8.37 11.93
N SER A 122 -5.06 8.54 10.60
CA SER A 122 -4.40 7.57 9.71
C SER A 122 -2.90 7.43 9.99
N LYS A 123 -2.28 8.50 10.52
CA LYS A 123 -0.89 8.46 10.95
C LYS A 123 -0.68 7.62 12.20
N ARG A 124 -1.72 7.37 12.99
CA ARG A 124 -1.68 6.50 14.18
C ARG A 124 -1.34 5.08 13.79
N ALA A 125 -2.11 4.51 12.85
CA ALA A 125 -1.88 3.19 12.31
C ALA A 125 -0.48 3.10 11.69
N MET A 126 -0.12 4.06 10.84
CA MET A 126 1.21 4.11 10.20
C MET A 126 2.36 4.14 11.20
N LEU A 127 2.28 4.98 12.24
CA LEU A 127 3.30 5.06 13.30
C LEU A 127 3.41 3.74 14.06
N ARG A 128 2.28 3.14 14.47
CA ARG A 128 2.26 1.85 15.18
C ARG A 128 3.00 0.78 14.38
N ILE A 129 2.70 0.68 13.09
CA ILE A 129 3.25 -0.34 12.18
C ILE A 129 4.76 -0.17 11.99
N ASP A 130 5.19 1.07 11.81
CA ASP A 130 6.62 1.39 11.71
C ASP A 130 7.36 0.94 12.97
N LEU A 131 6.80 1.22 14.15
CA LEU A 131 7.40 0.81 15.41
C LEU A 131 7.36 -0.73 15.59
N GLU A 132 6.27 -1.40 15.22
CA GLU A 132 6.19 -2.87 15.22
C GLU A 132 7.26 -3.50 14.32
N ASN A 133 7.39 -2.99 13.09
CA ASN A 133 8.37 -3.47 12.12
C ASN A 133 9.81 -3.20 12.60
N PHE A 134 10.06 -2.03 13.17
CA PHE A 134 11.34 -1.70 13.79
C PHE A 134 11.68 -2.69 14.91
N ILE A 135 10.76 -2.92 15.86
CA ILE A 135 10.98 -3.83 16.99
C ILE A 135 11.20 -5.27 16.51
N ALA A 136 10.40 -5.75 15.55
CA ALA A 136 10.59 -7.07 14.96
C ALA A 136 12.01 -7.22 14.34
N ALA A 137 12.46 -6.20 13.60
CA ALA A 137 13.77 -6.19 12.97
C ALA A 137 14.92 -6.19 13.98
N VAL A 138 14.86 -5.36 15.03
CA VAL A 138 15.97 -5.21 15.99
C VAL A 138 16.02 -6.30 17.06
N THR A 139 14.88 -6.91 17.39
CA THR A 139 14.82 -8.01 18.38
C THR A 139 15.14 -9.38 17.78
N GLY A 140 15.39 -9.46 16.47
CA GLY A 140 15.63 -10.73 15.79
C GLY A 140 14.39 -11.63 15.73
N LYS A 141 13.22 -11.16 16.18
CA LYS A 141 11.91 -11.70 15.82
C LYS A 141 11.68 -11.39 14.34
N LYS A 142 12.45 -12.03 13.46
CA LYS A 142 12.16 -12.02 12.03
C LYS A 142 10.71 -12.45 11.89
N LYS A 143 9.83 -11.57 11.38
CA LYS A 143 8.60 -12.02 10.74
C LYS A 143 9.04 -13.18 9.86
N LYS A 144 8.46 -14.36 10.06
CA LYS A 144 8.84 -15.60 9.37
C LYS A 144 9.07 -15.21 7.91
N ARG A 145 10.32 -15.31 7.43
CA ARG A 145 10.67 -14.87 6.08
C ARG A 145 9.66 -15.52 5.16
N GLU A 146 8.85 -14.68 4.51
CA GLU A 146 7.71 -15.16 3.76
C GLU A 146 8.24 -16.16 2.72
N ARG A 147 7.56 -17.30 2.56
CA ARG A 147 7.91 -18.22 1.45
C ARG A 147 7.87 -17.39 0.17
N GLU A 148 8.88 -17.55 -0.67
CA GLU A 148 8.87 -16.94 -1.99
C GLU A 148 7.54 -17.24 -2.68
N CYS A 149 7.01 -16.23 -3.35
CA CYS A 149 5.79 -16.33 -4.11
C CYS A 149 6.04 -17.26 -5.31
N ASP A 150 5.59 -18.51 -5.23
CA ASP A 150 5.63 -19.44 -6.35
C ASP A 150 4.76 -18.86 -7.48
N SER A 151 5.41 -18.35 -8.52
CA SER A 151 4.75 -17.69 -9.63
C SER A 151 5.19 -18.29 -10.96
N THR A 152 4.31 -18.21 -11.95
CA THR A 152 4.58 -18.67 -13.31
C THR A 152 4.13 -17.64 -14.31
N LEU A 153 5.10 -17.07 -15.02
CA LEU A 153 4.86 -16.32 -16.25
C LEU A 153 4.51 -17.32 -17.35
N VAL A 154 3.30 -17.22 -17.90
CA VAL A 154 2.82 -18.09 -18.98
C VAL A 154 3.53 -17.71 -20.27
N GLN A 155 4.30 -18.64 -20.83
CA GLN A 155 5.11 -18.45 -22.05
C GLN A 155 4.81 -19.51 -23.12
N SER A 156 3.87 -20.42 -22.87
CA SER A 156 3.46 -21.47 -23.81
C SER A 156 1.98 -21.82 -23.65
N MET A 157 1.40 -22.47 -24.67
CA MET A 157 0.03 -22.98 -24.60
C MET A 157 -0.16 -24.08 -23.54
N ASN A 158 0.87 -24.88 -23.27
CA ASN A 158 0.83 -25.89 -22.22
C ASN A 158 0.69 -25.23 -20.84
N GLN A 159 1.53 -24.23 -20.54
CA GLN A 159 1.42 -23.46 -19.29
C GLN A 159 0.08 -22.72 -19.19
N LEU A 160 -0.49 -22.26 -20.30
CA LEU A 160 -1.83 -21.67 -20.30
C LEU A 160 -2.88 -22.71 -19.92
N ASN A 161 -2.80 -23.93 -20.47
CA ASN A 161 -3.71 -25.02 -20.11
C ASN A 161 -3.57 -25.41 -18.64
N ASP A 162 -2.34 -25.48 -18.11
CA ASP A 162 -2.06 -25.74 -16.70
C ASP A 162 -2.67 -24.67 -15.79
N CYS A 163 -2.52 -23.39 -16.16
CA CYS A 163 -3.17 -22.26 -15.49
C CYS A 163 -4.70 -22.43 -15.46
N ILE A 164 -5.31 -22.73 -16.60
CA ILE A 164 -6.76 -22.94 -16.68
C ILE A 164 -7.21 -24.14 -15.83
N GLN A 165 -6.42 -25.21 -15.78
CA GLN A 165 -6.72 -26.38 -14.98
C GLN A 165 -6.65 -26.09 -13.47
N ASP A 166 -5.61 -25.38 -13.02
CA ASP A 166 -5.47 -24.96 -11.62
C ASP A 166 -6.62 -24.03 -11.18
N ILE A 167 -7.06 -23.12 -12.07
CA ILE A 167 -8.25 -22.29 -11.82
C ILE A 167 -9.50 -23.17 -11.65
N LYS A 168 -9.69 -24.20 -12.48
CA LYS A 168 -10.83 -25.13 -12.36
C LYS A 168 -10.82 -25.89 -11.04
N GLU A 169 -9.66 -26.24 -10.51
CA GLU A 169 -9.50 -26.96 -9.24
C GLU A 169 -9.61 -26.03 -8.00
N SER A 170 -9.36 -24.74 -8.18
CA SER A 170 -9.42 -23.75 -7.12
C SER A 170 -10.83 -23.21 -6.86
N THR A 171 -11.23 -23.04 -5.61
CA THR A 171 -12.55 -22.47 -5.24
C THR A 171 -12.52 -20.94 -5.08
N ILE A 172 -11.34 -20.39 -4.83
CA ILE A 172 -11.10 -18.96 -4.61
C ILE A 172 -9.90 -18.57 -5.47
N VAL A 173 -10.04 -17.54 -6.31
CA VAL A 173 -9.01 -17.08 -7.24
C VAL A 173 -8.84 -15.57 -7.08
N SER A 174 -7.63 -15.09 -6.84
CA SER A 174 -7.32 -13.66 -6.89
C SER A 174 -7.07 -13.20 -8.31
N LEU A 175 -7.50 -11.98 -8.64
CA LEU A 175 -7.37 -11.38 -9.97
C LEU A 175 -6.80 -9.98 -9.84
N ASP A 176 -5.88 -9.64 -10.74
CA ASP A 176 -5.29 -8.30 -10.88
C ASP A 176 -4.86 -8.07 -12.34
N LEU A 177 -4.99 -6.83 -12.84
CA LEU A 177 -4.56 -6.43 -14.18
C LEU A 177 -3.50 -5.34 -14.13
N GLU A 178 -2.55 -5.41 -15.08
CA GLU A 178 -1.75 -4.23 -15.44
C GLU A 178 -2.22 -3.65 -16.75
N THR A 179 -2.30 -2.33 -16.81
CA THR A 179 -2.86 -1.59 -17.93
C THR A 179 -1.92 -0.46 -18.36
N THR A 180 -1.97 -0.09 -19.63
CA THR A 180 -1.14 1.01 -20.15
C THR A 180 -1.58 2.39 -19.64
N GLN A 181 -2.80 2.51 -19.13
CA GLN A 181 -3.47 3.74 -18.72
C GLN A 181 -4.40 3.46 -17.53
N LEU A 182 -4.92 4.50 -16.88
CA LEU A 182 -5.95 4.35 -15.85
C LEU A 182 -7.38 4.25 -16.42
N SER A 183 -7.62 4.82 -17.60
CA SER A 183 -8.93 4.77 -18.26
C SER A 183 -8.93 3.75 -19.41
N PRO A 184 -9.93 2.85 -19.47
CA PRO A 184 -10.05 1.92 -20.60
C PRO A 184 -10.55 2.60 -21.89
N TRP A 185 -11.04 3.84 -21.83
CA TRP A 185 -11.61 4.56 -22.99
C TRP A 185 -10.63 5.52 -23.69
N ALA A 186 -9.37 5.62 -23.26
CA ALA A 186 -8.39 6.53 -23.88
C ALA A 186 -7.83 5.97 -25.21
N GLY A 187 -8.72 5.58 -26.12
CA GLY A 187 -8.44 5.09 -27.47
C GLY A 187 -7.64 3.78 -27.54
N ASP A 188 -7.05 3.54 -28.71
CA ASP A 188 -6.31 2.30 -29.04
C ASP A 188 -5.04 2.07 -28.20
N GLN A 189 -4.56 3.12 -27.54
CA GLN A 189 -3.40 3.06 -26.64
C GLN A 189 -3.75 2.39 -25.30
N SER A 190 -5.03 2.35 -24.93
CA SER A 190 -5.49 1.74 -23.68
C SER A 190 -5.60 0.23 -23.85
N LYS A 191 -4.65 -0.51 -23.28
CA LYS A 191 -4.56 -1.98 -23.41
C LYS A 191 -4.33 -2.61 -22.04
N ILE A 192 -4.88 -3.81 -21.85
CA ILE A 192 -4.52 -4.68 -20.73
C ILE A 192 -3.19 -5.34 -21.12
N VAL A 193 -2.13 -5.07 -20.37
CA VAL A 193 -0.77 -5.55 -20.64
C VAL A 193 -0.65 -7.00 -20.23
N LEU A 194 -1.20 -7.35 -19.07
CA LEU A 194 -1.19 -8.69 -18.48
C LEU A 194 -2.33 -8.86 -17.47
N ILE A 195 -2.61 -10.11 -17.14
CA ILE A 195 -3.53 -10.51 -16.09
C ILE A 195 -2.83 -11.49 -15.14
N GLY A 196 -2.95 -11.21 -13.85
CA GLY A 196 -2.57 -12.08 -12.75
C GLY A 196 -3.75 -12.89 -12.26
N LEU A 197 -3.52 -14.17 -11.98
CA LEU A 197 -4.50 -15.10 -11.43
C LEU A 197 -3.84 -15.92 -10.31
N GLY A 198 -4.15 -15.59 -9.06
CA GLY A 198 -3.60 -16.29 -7.89
C GLY A 198 -4.51 -17.42 -7.43
N THR A 199 -3.98 -18.64 -7.37
CA THR A 199 -4.71 -19.85 -6.94
C THR A 199 -4.19 -20.33 -5.58
N LYS A 200 -4.61 -21.53 -5.15
CA LYS A 200 -3.98 -22.20 -4.00
C LYS A 200 -2.56 -22.68 -4.33
N HIS A 201 -2.29 -23.01 -5.59
CA HIS A 201 -1.10 -23.73 -6.00
C HIS A 201 -0.03 -22.83 -6.61
N ASN A 202 -0.43 -21.75 -7.30
CA ASN A 202 0.49 -20.93 -8.07
C ASN A 202 -0.04 -19.50 -8.26
N GLN A 203 0.83 -18.59 -8.65
CA GLN A 203 0.50 -17.23 -9.06
C GLN A 203 0.78 -17.09 -10.56
N TRP A 204 -0.28 -17.24 -11.35
CA TRP A 204 -0.17 -17.25 -12.80
C TRP A 204 -0.20 -15.84 -13.35
N VAL A 205 0.74 -15.52 -14.24
CA VAL A 205 0.76 -14.25 -14.96
C VAL A 205 0.68 -14.52 -16.46
N ILE A 206 -0.38 -14.04 -17.10
CA ILE A 206 -0.62 -14.22 -18.53
C ILE A 206 -0.30 -12.90 -19.25
N PRO A 207 0.80 -12.84 -20.04
CA PRO A 207 1.10 -11.66 -20.85
C PRO A 207 0.11 -11.54 -22.02
N LEU A 208 -0.36 -10.32 -22.27
CA LEU A 208 -1.32 -10.03 -23.34
C LEU A 208 -0.70 -9.06 -24.36
N ASN A 209 -0.56 -7.78 -24.00
CA ASN A 209 -0.13 -6.71 -24.91
C ASN A 209 1.28 -6.17 -24.60
N HIS A 210 2.10 -6.92 -23.85
CA HIS A 210 3.50 -6.59 -23.61
C HIS A 210 4.38 -6.89 -24.84
N SER A 211 5.42 -6.08 -25.10
CA SER A 211 6.31 -6.24 -26.27
C SER A 211 7.10 -7.55 -26.27
N GLU A 212 7.57 -7.98 -25.08
CA GLU A 212 8.26 -9.26 -24.89
C GLU A 212 7.34 -10.50 -24.85
N ASN A 213 6.02 -10.33 -25.07
CA ASN A 213 5.09 -11.45 -25.07
C ASN A 213 5.37 -12.43 -26.22
N ARG A 214 5.56 -13.71 -25.88
CA ARG A 214 5.86 -14.78 -26.85
C ARG A 214 4.64 -15.59 -27.27
N ILE A 215 3.50 -15.47 -26.59
CA ILE A 215 2.30 -16.23 -26.88
C ILE A 215 1.22 -15.36 -27.52
N LYS A 216 0.75 -15.79 -28.70
CA LYS A 216 -0.34 -15.11 -29.41
C LYS A 216 -1.67 -15.76 -29.04
N ILE A 217 -2.38 -15.14 -28.11
CA ILE A 217 -3.70 -15.60 -27.65
C ILE A 217 -4.78 -14.67 -28.20
N ASN A 218 -5.89 -15.24 -28.68
CA ASN A 218 -7.10 -14.44 -28.91
C ASN A 218 -7.67 -13.99 -27.55
N GLN A 219 -7.40 -12.73 -27.20
CA GLN A 219 -7.71 -12.19 -25.87
C GLN A 219 -9.21 -12.23 -25.55
N LYS A 220 -10.09 -11.97 -26.52
CA LYS A 220 -11.56 -12.09 -26.32
C LYS A 220 -11.99 -13.53 -26.02
N LYS A 221 -11.41 -14.52 -26.70
CA LYS A 221 -11.66 -15.94 -26.40
C LYS A 221 -11.10 -16.33 -25.03
N LEU A 222 -9.92 -15.82 -24.66
CA LEU A 222 -9.33 -16.03 -23.33
C LEU A 222 -10.25 -15.51 -22.23
N PHE A 223 -10.70 -14.25 -22.29
CA PHE A 223 -11.58 -13.70 -21.24
C PHE A 223 -12.93 -14.40 -21.18
N LYS A 224 -13.50 -14.84 -22.31
CA LYS A 224 -14.69 -15.70 -22.31
C LYS A 224 -14.44 -17.04 -21.61
N LEU A 225 -13.28 -17.67 -21.86
CA LEU A 225 -12.88 -18.90 -21.18
C LEU A 225 -12.71 -18.66 -19.68
N LEU A 226 -11.98 -17.60 -19.29
CA LEU A 226 -11.78 -17.20 -17.90
C LEU A 226 -13.12 -16.98 -17.18
N ARG A 227 -14.05 -16.23 -17.78
CA ARG A 227 -15.41 -16.06 -17.24
C ARG A 227 -16.10 -17.40 -16.98
N ASN A 228 -15.99 -18.34 -17.92
CA ASN A 228 -16.62 -19.65 -17.78
C ASN A 228 -15.98 -20.48 -16.67
N VAL A 229 -14.65 -20.53 -16.57
CA VAL A 229 -13.97 -21.31 -15.52
C VAL A 229 -14.05 -20.65 -14.15
N LEU A 230 -14.22 -19.33 -14.08
CA LEU A 230 -14.43 -18.59 -12.82
C LEU A 230 -15.88 -18.64 -12.33
N LYS A 231 -16.84 -19.05 -13.17
CA LYS A 231 -18.25 -19.14 -12.80
C LYS A 231 -18.44 -20.05 -11.57
N GLY A 232 -19.11 -19.52 -10.54
CA GLY A 232 -19.37 -20.25 -9.29
C GLY A 232 -18.20 -20.29 -8.29
N LYS A 233 -17.06 -19.68 -8.64
CA LYS A 233 -15.90 -19.52 -7.73
C LYS A 233 -15.95 -18.14 -7.07
N ARG A 234 -15.21 -17.97 -5.97
CA ARG A 234 -14.99 -16.64 -5.39
C ARG A 234 -13.84 -15.94 -6.10
N VAL A 235 -14.15 -14.90 -6.86
CA VAL A 235 -13.15 -14.03 -7.48
C VAL A 235 -12.84 -12.91 -6.50
N ILE A 236 -11.59 -12.83 -6.05
CA ILE A 236 -11.16 -11.84 -5.07
C ILE A 236 -10.18 -10.86 -5.73
N ALA A 237 -10.24 -9.59 -5.36
CA ALA A 237 -9.39 -8.56 -5.94
C ALA A 237 -9.11 -7.46 -4.93
N GLN A 238 -8.12 -6.62 -5.21
CA GLN A 238 -7.96 -5.34 -4.55
C GLN A 238 -8.47 -4.26 -5.50
N ASN A 239 -9.52 -3.51 -5.12
CA ASN A 239 -10.16 -2.55 -6.03
C ASN A 239 -10.67 -3.20 -7.34
N GLY A 240 -11.26 -4.39 -7.23
CA GLY A 240 -11.63 -5.24 -8.37
C GLY A 240 -12.66 -4.63 -9.34
N LYS A 241 -13.34 -3.56 -8.93
CA LYS A 241 -14.20 -2.75 -9.82
C LYS A 241 -13.41 -2.32 -11.06
N PHE A 242 -12.16 -1.89 -10.86
CA PHE A 242 -11.26 -1.45 -11.92
C PHE A 242 -11.02 -2.57 -12.93
N ASP A 243 -10.58 -3.75 -12.47
CA ASP A 243 -10.25 -4.88 -13.33
C ASP A 243 -11.48 -5.37 -14.12
N SER A 244 -12.60 -5.52 -13.42
CA SER A 244 -13.86 -5.95 -14.01
C SER A 244 -14.35 -4.97 -15.09
N LEU A 245 -14.20 -3.66 -14.85
CA LEU A 245 -14.53 -2.62 -15.82
C LEU A 245 -13.65 -2.71 -17.07
N TRP A 246 -12.33 -2.84 -16.90
CA TRP A 246 -11.39 -2.96 -18.01
C TRP A 246 -11.69 -4.15 -18.92
N ILE A 247 -11.98 -5.31 -18.34
CA ILE A 247 -12.34 -6.52 -19.09
C ILE A 247 -13.66 -6.33 -19.85
N LYS A 248 -14.64 -5.68 -19.22
CA LYS A 248 -15.93 -5.38 -19.83
C LYS A 248 -15.78 -4.42 -21.02
N VAL A 249 -15.06 -3.32 -20.84
CA VAL A 249 -14.86 -2.31 -21.90
C VAL A 249 -14.05 -2.88 -23.06
N LYS A 250 -12.97 -3.62 -22.79
CA LYS A 250 -12.06 -4.09 -23.86
C LYS A 250 -12.57 -5.32 -24.59
N TYR A 251 -13.31 -6.21 -23.93
CA TYR A 251 -13.66 -7.51 -24.51
C TYR A 251 -15.15 -7.83 -24.48
N GLY A 252 -15.99 -6.99 -23.86
CA GLY A 252 -17.42 -7.26 -23.69
C GLY A 252 -17.69 -8.47 -22.82
N VAL A 253 -16.83 -8.72 -21.82
CA VAL A 253 -16.92 -9.86 -20.91
C VAL A 253 -17.09 -9.36 -19.49
N ASN A 254 -18.13 -9.84 -18.80
CA ASN A 254 -18.34 -9.54 -17.38
C ASN A 254 -17.72 -10.65 -16.52
N ILE A 255 -16.81 -10.27 -15.62
CA ILE A 255 -16.31 -11.11 -14.52
C ILE A 255 -16.64 -10.37 -13.23
N ASP A 256 -17.60 -10.90 -12.47
CA ASP A 256 -18.05 -10.26 -11.24
C ASP A 256 -17.06 -10.52 -10.10
N ILE A 257 -16.82 -9.49 -9.30
CA ILE A 257 -15.94 -9.58 -8.13
C ILE A 257 -16.77 -10.04 -6.93
N SER A 258 -16.31 -11.09 -6.27
CA SER A 258 -16.98 -11.70 -5.11
C SER A 258 -16.54 -11.09 -3.79
N ASP A 259 -15.27 -10.68 -3.69
CA ASP A 259 -14.70 -10.03 -2.51
C ASP A 259 -13.64 -8.99 -2.91
N ASP A 260 -13.64 -7.84 -2.24
CA ASP A 260 -12.65 -6.79 -2.43
C ASP A 260 -11.87 -6.50 -1.14
N THR A 261 -10.56 -6.74 -1.13
CA THR A 261 -9.72 -6.57 0.08
C THR A 261 -9.55 -5.11 0.50
N MET A 262 -9.70 -4.15 -0.42
CA MET A 262 -9.69 -2.72 -0.09
C MET A 262 -10.91 -2.37 0.77
N ILE A 263 -12.08 -2.88 0.38
CA ILE A 263 -13.34 -2.67 1.12
C ILE A 263 -13.32 -3.41 2.45
N MET A 264 -12.82 -4.65 2.47
CA MET A 264 -12.69 -5.40 3.72
C MET A 264 -11.81 -4.66 4.74
N SER A 265 -10.67 -4.12 4.29
CA SER A 265 -9.78 -3.33 5.13
C SER A 265 -10.48 -2.06 5.64
N TYR A 266 -11.15 -1.32 4.75
CA TYR A 266 -11.87 -0.10 5.12
C TYR A 266 -12.95 -0.34 6.18
N LEU A 267 -13.69 -1.45 6.10
CA LEU A 267 -14.70 -1.80 7.10
C LEU A 267 -14.11 -2.24 8.44
N LEU A 268 -12.90 -2.79 8.44
CA LEU A 268 -12.21 -3.20 9.66
C LEU A 268 -11.57 -2.01 10.37
N ASP A 269 -11.06 -1.05 9.60
CA ASP A 269 -10.48 0.20 10.10
C ASP A 269 -10.43 1.25 8.97
N GLU A 270 -11.37 2.19 9.00
CA GLU A 270 -11.48 3.26 8.00
C GLU A 270 -10.36 4.29 8.07
N ASN A 271 -9.61 4.33 9.19
CA ASN A 271 -8.51 5.26 9.38
C ASN A 271 -7.20 4.70 8.83
N THR A 272 -7.10 3.41 8.58
CA THR A 272 -5.89 2.79 8.03
C THR A 272 -5.82 2.96 6.50
N PRO A 273 -4.66 3.33 5.91
CA PRO A 273 -4.50 3.33 4.47
C PRO A 273 -4.81 1.95 3.85
N ASN A 274 -5.70 1.92 2.87
CA ASN A 274 -6.21 0.65 2.32
C ASN A 274 -5.46 0.17 1.07
N GLY A 275 -4.29 0.72 0.77
CA GLY A 275 -3.49 0.31 -0.40
C GLY A 275 -2.82 -1.06 -0.21
N LEU A 276 -2.82 -1.89 -1.25
CA LEU A 276 -2.35 -3.28 -1.21
C LEU A 276 -0.97 -3.45 -0.60
N LYS A 277 0.04 -2.73 -1.11
CA LYS A 277 1.43 -2.81 -0.62
C LYS A 277 1.56 -2.46 0.85
N PHE A 278 0.83 -1.42 1.26
CA PHE A 278 0.81 -1.01 2.65
C PHE A 278 0.19 -2.11 3.52
N LEU A 279 -0.97 -2.65 3.13
CA LEU A 279 -1.65 -3.72 3.86
C LEU A 279 -0.82 -5.03 3.88
N ALA A 280 -0.15 -5.37 2.78
CA ALA A 280 0.75 -6.51 2.67
C ALA A 280 1.95 -6.38 3.62
N SER A 281 2.60 -5.22 3.62
CA SER A 281 3.70 -4.92 4.54
C SER A 281 3.25 -4.94 6.01
N LEU A 282 2.10 -4.32 6.28
CA LEU A 282 1.47 -4.28 7.60
C LEU A 282 1.22 -5.69 8.14
N HIS A 283 0.45 -6.49 7.42
CA HIS A 283 -0.07 -7.75 7.93
C HIS A 283 0.87 -8.94 7.76
N PHE A 284 1.76 -8.90 6.76
CA PHE A 284 2.63 -10.03 6.43
C PHE A 284 4.12 -9.67 6.44
N GLY A 285 4.48 -8.39 6.53
CA GLY A 285 5.88 -7.97 6.43
C GLY A 285 6.44 -8.09 5.02
N ALA A 286 5.57 -7.97 4.01
CA ALA A 286 5.96 -7.96 2.61
C ALA A 286 7.14 -6.99 2.38
N PRO A 287 8.16 -7.39 1.60
CA PRO A 287 9.20 -6.48 1.17
C PRO A 287 8.60 -5.39 0.28
N ASP A 288 9.35 -4.30 0.08
CA ASP A 288 8.98 -3.34 -0.95
C ASP A 288 9.23 -3.96 -2.33
N TYR A 289 8.15 -4.31 -3.01
CA TYR A 289 8.17 -4.87 -4.37
C TYR A 289 7.65 -3.87 -5.40
N ASP A 290 7.53 -2.58 -5.05
CA ASP A 290 7.03 -1.58 -5.98
C ASP A 290 8.01 -1.34 -7.15
N ILE A 291 7.43 -1.05 -8.31
CA ILE A 291 8.15 -0.74 -9.55
C ILE A 291 7.75 0.67 -10.02
N THR A 292 8.50 1.23 -10.97
CA THR A 292 8.22 2.59 -11.45
C THR A 292 6.87 2.66 -12.17
N VAL A 293 6.28 3.87 -12.24
CA VAL A 293 5.01 4.09 -12.96
C VAL A 293 5.13 3.67 -14.42
N GLU A 294 6.27 3.96 -15.06
CA GLU A 294 6.52 3.52 -16.43
C GLU A 294 6.49 2.00 -16.56
N GLN A 295 7.11 1.28 -15.61
CA GLN A 295 7.13 -0.17 -15.62
C GLN A 295 5.73 -0.78 -15.49
N LYS A 296 4.87 -0.21 -14.63
CA LYS A 296 3.46 -0.64 -14.49
C LYS A 296 2.66 -0.51 -15.79
N THR A 297 3.00 0.46 -16.62
CA THR A 297 2.33 0.65 -17.92
C THR A 297 2.79 -0.33 -19.01
N GLY A 298 3.63 -1.32 -18.68
CA GLY A 298 4.16 -2.28 -19.65
C GLY A 298 5.43 -1.82 -20.35
N LYS A 299 6.10 -0.77 -19.85
CA LYS A 299 7.42 -0.36 -20.35
C LYS A 299 8.52 -1.11 -19.58
N GLY A 300 9.57 -1.53 -20.27
CA GLY A 300 10.66 -2.29 -19.64
C GLY A 300 10.45 -3.80 -19.69
N SER A 301 10.98 -4.52 -18.70
CA SER A 301 11.02 -5.99 -18.74
C SER A 301 9.69 -6.63 -18.34
N LEU A 302 9.23 -7.59 -19.13
CA LEU A 302 8.05 -8.40 -18.82
C LEU A 302 8.24 -9.17 -17.53
N ARG A 303 9.46 -9.64 -17.25
CA ARG A 303 9.76 -10.40 -16.04
C ARG A 303 9.52 -9.57 -14.78
N THR A 304 10.05 -8.35 -14.73
CA THR A 304 9.88 -7.45 -13.58
C THR A 304 8.41 -7.11 -13.36
N LEU A 305 7.67 -6.84 -14.43
CA LEU A 305 6.24 -6.55 -14.34
C LEU A 305 5.42 -7.79 -13.93
N ALA A 306 5.82 -8.98 -14.37
CA ALA A 306 5.19 -10.22 -13.96
C ALA A 306 5.45 -10.55 -12.49
N GLU A 307 6.67 -10.34 -11.98
CA GLU A 307 6.99 -10.51 -10.56
C GLU A 307 6.16 -9.55 -9.68
N TYR A 308 5.98 -8.30 -10.14
CA TYR A 308 5.11 -7.32 -9.50
C TYR A 308 3.65 -7.77 -9.43
N ASN A 309 3.06 -8.13 -10.57
CA ASN A 309 1.65 -8.54 -10.65
C ASN A 309 1.39 -9.87 -9.93
N ALA A 310 2.35 -10.80 -9.95
CA ALA A 310 2.29 -12.03 -9.17
C ALA A 310 2.22 -11.74 -7.66
N ALA A 311 3.02 -10.77 -7.17
CA ALA A 311 2.96 -10.33 -5.79
C ALA A 311 1.61 -9.70 -5.44
N ASP A 312 1.01 -8.91 -6.34
CA ASP A 312 -0.30 -8.29 -6.10
C ASP A 312 -1.42 -9.34 -5.95
N VAL A 313 -1.48 -10.36 -6.82
CA VAL A 313 -2.46 -11.45 -6.63
C VAL A 313 -2.17 -12.33 -5.42
N TYR A 314 -0.90 -12.52 -5.05
CA TYR A 314 -0.50 -13.27 -3.86
C TYR A 314 -0.96 -12.58 -2.57
N TYR A 315 -0.63 -11.29 -2.42
CA TYR A 315 -0.96 -10.55 -1.21
C TYR A 315 -2.45 -10.24 -1.10
N THR A 316 -3.13 -9.99 -2.22
CA THR A 316 -4.60 -9.89 -2.25
C THR A 316 -5.22 -11.16 -1.67
N ARG A 317 -4.74 -12.33 -2.08
CA ARG A 317 -5.21 -13.62 -1.57
C ARG A 317 -4.95 -13.81 -0.08
N LYS A 318 -3.76 -13.45 0.40
CA LYS A 318 -3.43 -13.52 1.82
C LYS A 318 -4.27 -12.57 2.67
N LEU A 319 -4.44 -11.33 2.22
CA LEU A 319 -5.26 -10.32 2.87
C LEU A 319 -6.71 -10.79 2.97
N TYR A 320 -7.27 -11.35 1.90
CA TYR A 320 -8.61 -11.93 1.93
C TYR A 320 -8.81 -12.93 3.07
N PHE A 321 -7.93 -13.94 3.19
CA PHE A 321 -8.07 -14.95 4.24
C PHE A 321 -7.91 -14.36 5.66
N LYS A 322 -7.07 -13.34 5.81
CA LYS A 322 -6.96 -12.61 7.07
C LYS A 322 -8.24 -11.83 7.37
N PHE A 323 -8.66 -10.97 6.45
CA PHE A 323 -9.77 -10.05 6.67
C PHE A 323 -11.12 -10.76 6.77
N VAL A 324 -11.35 -11.83 6.01
CA VAL A 324 -12.60 -12.59 6.13
C VAL A 324 -12.74 -13.21 7.52
N LYS A 325 -11.62 -13.65 8.13
CA LYS A 325 -11.61 -14.17 9.50
C LYS A 325 -11.90 -13.07 10.51
N GLU A 326 -11.36 -11.88 10.31
CA GLU A 326 -11.59 -10.73 11.20
C GLU A 326 -13.03 -10.21 11.09
N LEU A 327 -13.54 -9.99 9.87
CA LEU A 327 -14.92 -9.55 9.64
C LEU A 327 -15.93 -10.51 10.26
N ARG A 328 -15.70 -11.83 10.16
CA ARG A 328 -16.60 -12.85 10.74
C ARG A 328 -16.68 -12.84 12.26
N LYS A 329 -15.82 -12.09 12.96
CA LYS A 329 -15.94 -11.90 14.42
C LYS A 329 -17.15 -11.03 14.77
N ASP A 330 -17.61 -10.18 13.85
CA ASP A 330 -18.84 -9.41 13.97
C ASP A 330 -19.79 -9.79 12.82
N SER A 331 -20.84 -10.55 13.14
CA SER A 331 -21.80 -11.03 12.14
C SER A 331 -22.52 -9.89 11.42
N ARG A 332 -22.81 -8.77 12.10
CA ARG A 332 -23.50 -7.62 11.50
C ARG A 332 -22.60 -6.93 10.50
N LEU A 333 -21.34 -6.72 10.84
CA LEU A 333 -20.35 -6.14 9.94
C LEU A 333 -20.11 -7.04 8.71
N TYR A 334 -20.03 -8.36 8.93
CA TYR A 334 -19.86 -9.32 7.83
C TYR A 334 -21.08 -9.36 6.90
N ASP A 335 -22.30 -9.31 7.43
CA ASP A 335 -23.51 -9.23 6.60
C ASP A 335 -23.60 -7.89 5.85
N PHE A 336 -23.24 -6.77 6.48
CA PHE A 336 -23.15 -5.48 5.81
C PHE A 336 -22.14 -5.52 4.64
N TYR A 337 -20.95 -6.08 4.87
CA TYR A 337 -19.94 -6.29 3.84
C TYR A 337 -20.50 -7.09 2.65
N ARG A 338 -21.10 -8.25 2.93
CA ARG A 338 -21.55 -9.19 1.90
C ARG A 338 -22.79 -8.70 1.14
N LEU A 339 -23.78 -8.19 1.86
CA LEU A 339 -25.10 -7.86 1.30
C LEU A 339 -25.14 -6.47 0.69
N VAL A 340 -24.41 -5.50 1.25
CA VAL A 340 -24.44 -4.11 0.81
C VAL A 340 -23.17 -3.79 0.02
N MET A 341 -22.01 -3.85 0.67
CA MET A 341 -20.77 -3.32 0.07
C MET A 341 -20.34 -4.09 -1.18
N MET A 342 -20.31 -5.43 -1.12
CA MET A 342 -19.91 -6.23 -2.29
C MET A 342 -20.95 -6.25 -3.41
N SER A 343 -22.24 -6.17 -3.07
CA SER A 343 -23.30 -5.96 -4.07
C SER A 343 -23.09 -4.66 -4.84
N ALA A 344 -22.67 -3.60 -4.15
CA ALA A 344 -22.45 -2.29 -4.76
C ALA A 344 -21.25 -2.26 -5.73
N VAL A 345 -20.20 -3.07 -5.53
CA VAL A 345 -19.00 -3.08 -6.39
C VAL A 345 -19.35 -3.32 -7.86
N ASN A 346 -20.12 -4.37 -8.14
CA ASN A 346 -20.48 -4.75 -9.50
C ASN A 346 -21.51 -3.76 -10.11
N VAL A 347 -22.38 -3.19 -9.28
CA VAL A 347 -23.31 -2.12 -9.69
C VAL A 347 -22.54 -0.85 -10.07
N PHE A 348 -21.57 -0.42 -9.26
CA PHE A 348 -20.76 0.76 -9.56
C PHE A 348 -19.89 0.59 -10.80
N ARG A 349 -19.38 -0.63 -11.07
CA ARG A 349 -18.78 -0.95 -12.37
C ARG A 349 -19.75 -0.68 -13.51
N ASP A 350 -21.01 -1.11 -13.39
CA ASP A 350 -21.99 -0.97 -14.46
C ASP A 350 -22.44 0.49 -14.64
N ILE A 351 -22.57 1.25 -13.56
CA ILE A 351 -22.79 2.71 -13.61
C ILE A 351 -21.62 3.40 -14.33
N GLU A 352 -20.38 3.10 -13.96
CA GLU A 352 -19.19 3.69 -14.58
C GLU A 352 -19.05 3.29 -16.06
N PHE A 353 -19.41 2.05 -16.41
CA PHE A 353 -19.45 1.58 -17.78
C PHE A 353 -20.46 2.36 -18.64
N ASN A 354 -21.63 2.66 -18.10
CA ASN A 354 -22.69 3.38 -18.82
C ASN A 354 -22.38 4.87 -18.96
N GLY A 355 -21.67 5.45 -17.99
CA GLY A 355 -21.34 6.88 -17.97
C GLY A 355 -22.58 7.77 -17.83
N ILE A 356 -22.42 9.04 -18.17
CA ILE A 356 -23.49 10.04 -18.20
C ILE A 356 -23.40 10.83 -19.50
N HIS A 357 -24.55 11.12 -20.11
CA HIS A 357 -24.60 11.97 -21.30
C HIS A 357 -24.41 13.43 -20.89
N VAL A 358 -23.49 14.13 -21.56
CA VAL A 358 -23.21 15.55 -21.33
C VAL A 358 -23.44 16.32 -22.63
N ASP A 359 -24.22 17.40 -22.55
CA ASP A 359 -24.44 18.35 -23.65
C ASP A 359 -23.21 19.26 -23.77
N MET A 360 -22.32 18.92 -24.72
CA MET A 360 -21.02 19.58 -24.87
C MET A 360 -21.15 21.04 -25.32
N ASP A 361 -22.17 21.38 -26.11
CA ASP A 361 -22.38 22.75 -26.59
C ASP A 361 -22.78 23.67 -25.43
N LYS A 362 -23.67 23.19 -24.56
CA LYS A 362 -24.01 23.93 -23.32
C LYS A 362 -22.82 24.03 -22.38
N LEU A 363 -22.04 22.96 -22.22
CA LEU A 363 -20.85 22.99 -21.36
C LEU A 363 -19.85 24.06 -21.84
N GLN A 364 -19.52 24.08 -23.13
CA GLN A 364 -18.64 25.09 -23.72
C GLN A 364 -19.20 26.51 -23.58
N THR A 365 -20.51 26.68 -23.75
CA THR A 365 -21.19 27.97 -23.54
C THR A 365 -21.02 28.46 -22.09
N VAL A 366 -21.15 27.56 -21.11
CA VAL A 366 -20.99 27.89 -19.69
C VAL A 366 -19.52 28.20 -19.37
N GLU A 367 -18.57 27.41 -19.86
CA GLU A 367 -17.14 27.66 -19.67
C GLU A 367 -16.71 29.01 -20.25
N ALA A 368 -17.16 29.37 -21.46
CA ALA A 368 -16.87 30.67 -22.07
C ALA A 368 -17.42 31.83 -21.21
N LYS A 369 -18.63 31.69 -20.66
CA LYS A 369 -19.23 32.70 -19.75
C LYS A 369 -18.47 32.84 -18.44
N MET A 370 -17.92 31.75 -17.91
CA MET A 370 -17.13 31.78 -16.68
C MET A 370 -15.76 32.43 -16.90
N ASN A 371 -15.10 32.18 -18.02
CA ASN A 371 -13.80 32.76 -18.35
C ASN A 371 -13.86 34.24 -18.72
N ALA A 372 -15.04 34.75 -19.09
CA ALA A 372 -15.25 36.17 -19.39
C ALA A 372 -15.51 37.04 -18.14
N LYS A 373 -15.66 36.44 -16.96
CA LYS A 373 -15.78 37.13 -15.66
C LYS A 373 -14.46 37.09 -14.92
#